data_AF-A0A961FT81-F1
#
_entry.id   AF-A0A961FT81-F1
#
_cell.length_a   1.000
_cell.length_b   1.000
_cell.length_c   1.000
_cell.angle_alpha   90.00
_cell.angle_beta   90.00
_cell.angle_gamma   90.00
#
_symmetry.space_group_name_H-M   'P 1'
#
loop_
_entity.id
_entity.type
_entity.pdbx_description
1 polymer ?
#
loop_
_entity_poly.entity_id
_entity_poly.type
_entity_poly.pdbx_seq_one_letter_code
_entity_poly.pdbx_strand_id
1 'polypeptide(L)'
;VYAQRAKGSRFIDVDENEYIDWVNAVGAVILGHADEAVDDAVKEQIDRGSLYTLNSPLELELAEELCATLPSAEMVRYTKGGGEACAVAARIARGATGRDKILICGYHGWHDWYQAANFGVDPESGEYPFAGIEPIGVPKALAGTVIPFSYGNLTQLAELLEQHGGEVAAIMMEPARSTLPPADYLAGVQALARAHNVILIFDEVSC
;
A
#
# COMPACT_ATOMS: atom_id res chain seq x y z
N VAL A 1 -22.21 -9.18 -12.84
CA VAL A 1 -22.92 -8.42 -11.79
C VAL A 1 -22.45 -6.99 -11.89
N TYR A 2 -23.35 -6.04 -12.15
CA TYR A 2 -23.06 -4.60 -12.16
C TYR A 2 -23.86 -3.94 -11.05
N ALA A 3 -23.19 -3.39 -10.04
CA ALA A 3 -23.87 -2.76 -8.91
C ALA A 3 -24.62 -1.49 -9.36
N GLN A 4 -25.83 -1.29 -8.86
CA GLN A 4 -26.69 -0.14 -9.15
C GLN A 4 -26.82 0.79 -7.94
N ARG A 5 -27.03 0.24 -6.74
CA ARG A 5 -27.12 1.00 -5.47
C ARG A 5 -26.69 0.15 -4.28
N ALA A 6 -26.25 0.79 -3.21
CA ALA A 6 -25.82 0.10 -2.00
C ALA A 6 -26.17 0.91 -0.73
N LYS A 7 -26.47 0.21 0.36
CA LYS A 7 -26.73 0.79 1.70
C LYS A 7 -26.40 -0.24 2.78
N GLY A 8 -25.72 0.19 3.84
CA GLY A 8 -25.26 -0.71 4.89
C GLY A 8 -24.36 -1.81 4.31
N SER A 9 -24.62 -3.07 4.65
CA SER A 9 -23.81 -4.22 4.22
C SER A 9 -24.23 -4.83 2.87
N ARG A 10 -25.01 -4.12 2.05
CA ARG A 10 -25.67 -4.71 0.87
C ARG A 10 -25.56 -3.83 -0.37
N PHE A 11 -25.45 -4.48 -1.53
CA PHE A 11 -25.65 -3.85 -2.83
C PHE A 11 -26.74 -4.58 -3.64
N ILE A 12 -27.37 -3.81 -4.53
CA ILE A 12 -28.36 -4.28 -5.49
C ILE A 12 -27.78 -4.05 -6.87
N ASP A 13 -27.81 -5.08 -7.72
CA ASP A 13 -27.34 -4.99 -9.10
C ASP A 13 -28.41 -4.45 -10.06
N VAL A 14 -28.04 -4.24 -11.31
CA VAL A 14 -28.95 -3.73 -12.36
C VAL A 14 -30.09 -4.69 -12.73
N ASP A 15 -30.02 -5.95 -12.30
CA ASP A 15 -31.04 -6.99 -12.51
C ASP A 15 -31.92 -7.16 -11.25
N GLU A 16 -31.80 -6.25 -10.27
CA GLU A 16 -32.50 -6.24 -8.97
C GLU A 16 -32.17 -7.42 -8.05
N ASN A 17 -31.02 -8.09 -8.26
CA ASN A 17 -30.51 -9.06 -7.30
C ASN A 17 -29.84 -8.35 -6.13
N GLU A 18 -30.09 -8.84 -4.92
CA GLU A 18 -29.50 -8.30 -3.69
C GLU A 18 -28.38 -9.21 -3.17
N TYR A 19 -27.27 -8.59 -2.76
CA TYR A 19 -26.09 -9.27 -2.25
C TYR A 19 -25.67 -8.71 -0.90
N ILE A 20 -25.11 -9.58 -0.05
CA ILE A 20 -24.33 -9.14 1.11
C ILE A 20 -22.90 -8.88 0.63
N ASP A 21 -22.40 -7.67 0.86
CA ASP A 21 -21.06 -7.27 0.47
C ASP A 21 -20.04 -7.64 1.55
N TRP A 22 -19.30 -8.72 1.29
CA TRP A 22 -18.16 -9.11 2.13
C TRP A 22 -16.84 -8.46 1.68
N VAL A 23 -16.81 -7.85 0.49
CA VAL A 23 -15.59 -7.26 -0.10
C VAL A 23 -15.42 -5.81 0.33
N ASN A 24 -16.52 -5.05 0.45
CA ASN A 24 -16.57 -3.67 0.95
C ASN A 24 -15.52 -2.75 0.30
N ALA A 25 -15.44 -2.80 -1.04
CA ALA A 25 -14.44 -2.11 -1.84
C ALA A 25 -12.98 -2.38 -1.39
N VAL A 26 -12.66 -3.65 -1.14
CA VAL A 26 -11.34 -4.08 -0.63
C VAL A 26 -11.05 -3.47 0.76
N GLY A 27 -12.07 -3.49 1.63
CA GLY A 27 -11.98 -2.99 3.00
C GLY A 27 -12.13 -1.47 3.16
N ALA A 28 -12.12 -0.69 2.08
CA ALA A 28 -12.21 0.78 2.16
C ALA A 28 -13.55 1.29 2.73
N VAL A 29 -14.63 0.52 2.59
CA VAL A 29 -15.98 0.88 3.05
C VAL A 29 -16.29 0.15 4.37
N ILE A 30 -15.47 0.38 5.40
CA ILE A 30 -15.56 -0.34 6.68
C ILE A 30 -16.87 -0.07 7.45
N LEU A 31 -17.48 1.11 7.27
CA LEU A 31 -18.75 1.50 7.89
C LEU A 31 -19.98 0.98 7.12
N GLY A 32 -19.77 0.34 5.97
CA GLY A 32 -20.84 -0.01 5.03
C GLY A 32 -21.20 1.15 4.10
N HIS A 33 -22.03 0.83 3.10
CA HIS A 33 -22.38 1.73 2.01
C HIS A 33 -23.35 2.82 2.46
N ALA A 34 -23.16 4.05 1.98
CA ALA A 34 -24.01 5.21 2.27
C ALA A 34 -24.25 5.40 3.79
N ASP A 35 -23.16 5.39 4.56
CA ASP A 35 -23.20 5.73 5.99
C ASP A 35 -23.64 7.19 6.17
N GLU A 36 -24.62 7.43 7.05
CA GLU A 36 -25.27 8.73 7.17
C GLU A 36 -24.33 9.80 7.72
N ALA A 37 -23.45 9.44 8.67
CA ALA A 37 -22.50 10.37 9.24
C ALA A 37 -21.45 10.81 8.20
N VAL A 38 -20.94 9.87 7.41
CA VAL A 38 -20.00 10.17 6.31
C VAL A 38 -20.68 10.99 5.22
N ASP A 39 -21.85 10.55 4.74
CA ASP A 39 -22.56 11.22 3.65
C ASP A 39 -22.94 12.66 4.02
N ASP A 40 -23.41 12.90 5.24
CA ASP A 40 -23.83 14.23 5.66
C ASP A 40 -22.63 15.18 5.84
N ALA A 41 -21.50 14.70 6.38
CA ALA A 41 -20.26 15.49 6.45
C ALA A 41 -19.74 15.85 5.04
N VAL A 42 -19.81 14.92 4.09
CA VAL A 42 -19.41 15.17 2.69
C VAL A 42 -20.34 16.18 2.03
N LYS A 43 -21.66 16.08 2.21
CA LYS A 43 -22.63 17.04 1.67
C LYS A 43 -22.38 18.45 2.23
N GLU A 44 -22.15 18.57 3.54
CA GLU A 44 -21.82 19.86 4.15
C GLU A 44 -20.54 20.46 3.55
N GLN A 45 -19.51 19.65 3.32
CA GLN A 45 -18.28 20.12 2.69
C GLN A 45 -18.49 20.53 1.23
N ILE A 46 -19.36 19.84 0.49
CA ILE A 46 -19.71 20.20 -0.90
C ILE A 46 -20.32 21.62 -0.95
N ASP A 47 -21.21 21.95 -0.02
CA ASP A 47 -21.83 23.29 0.08
C ASP A 47 -20.80 24.40 0.35
N ARG A 48 -19.65 24.05 0.92
CA ARG A 48 -18.52 24.96 1.21
C ARG A 48 -17.45 24.99 0.10
N GLY A 49 -17.55 24.08 -0.88
CA GLY A 49 -16.55 23.84 -1.91
C GLY A 49 -15.64 22.66 -1.55
N SER A 50 -15.49 21.71 -2.47
CA SER A 50 -14.74 20.47 -2.23
C SER A 50 -13.25 20.54 -2.55
N LEU A 51 -12.80 21.61 -3.21
CA LEU A 51 -11.40 21.79 -3.63
C LEU A 51 -10.97 23.24 -3.49
N TYR A 52 -9.81 23.45 -2.88
CA TYR A 52 -9.21 24.75 -2.67
C TYR A 52 -7.80 24.81 -3.26
N THR A 53 -7.34 26.02 -3.59
CA THR A 53 -5.94 26.28 -3.94
C THR A 53 -5.03 26.31 -2.71
N LEU A 54 -5.60 26.57 -1.54
CA LEU A 54 -4.92 26.62 -0.25
C LEU A 54 -5.29 25.40 0.61
N ASN A 55 -4.48 25.11 1.63
CA ASN A 55 -4.72 23.96 2.51
C ASN A 55 -6.02 24.15 3.31
N SER A 56 -6.78 23.06 3.46
CA SER A 56 -8.01 23.03 4.26
C SER A 56 -7.67 22.80 5.73
N PRO A 57 -8.38 23.41 6.70
CA PRO A 57 -8.26 23.04 8.11
C PRO A 57 -8.51 21.55 8.38
N LEU A 58 -9.36 20.90 7.58
CA LEU A 58 -9.62 19.46 7.67
C LEU A 58 -8.36 18.61 7.43
N GLU A 59 -7.38 19.12 6.67
CA GLU A 59 -6.09 18.45 6.47
C GLU A 59 -5.30 18.40 7.78
N LEU A 60 -5.37 19.47 8.60
CA LEU A 60 -4.70 19.52 9.89
C LEU A 60 -5.38 18.61 10.90
N GLU A 61 -6.71 18.69 11.00
CA GLU A 61 -7.51 17.88 11.93
C GLU A 61 -7.26 16.38 11.71
N LEU A 62 -7.27 15.93 10.44
CA LEU A 62 -6.98 14.54 10.10
C LEU A 62 -5.52 14.17 10.39
N ALA A 63 -4.56 15.09 10.23
CA ALA A 63 -3.16 14.80 10.47
C ALA A 63 -2.89 14.62 11.97
N GLU A 64 -3.50 15.46 12.80
CA GLU A 64 -3.44 15.36 14.26
C GLU A 64 -4.05 14.04 14.74
N GLU A 65 -5.20 13.65 14.22
CA GLU A 65 -5.86 12.38 14.57
C GLU A 65 -5.00 11.16 14.18
N LEU A 66 -4.39 11.19 12.97
CA LEU A 66 -3.53 10.10 12.50
C LEU A 66 -2.25 9.99 13.34
N CYS A 67 -1.57 11.10 13.65
CA CYS A 67 -0.39 11.08 14.51
C CYS A 67 -0.72 10.67 15.96
N ALA A 68 -1.92 10.99 16.46
CA ALA A 68 -2.37 10.54 17.78
C ALA A 68 -2.70 9.04 17.81
N THR A 69 -3.26 8.52 16.71
CA THR A 69 -3.72 7.12 16.59
C THR A 69 -2.58 6.15 16.27
N LEU A 70 -1.63 6.55 15.41
CA LEU A 70 -0.56 5.70 14.90
C LEU A 70 0.76 6.03 15.60
N PRO A 71 1.26 5.18 16.52
CA PRO A 71 2.46 5.49 17.32
C PRO A 71 3.74 5.71 16.49
N SER A 72 3.79 5.21 15.26
CA SER A 72 4.90 5.39 14.33
C SER A 72 4.81 6.66 13.49
N ALA A 73 3.66 7.35 13.48
CA ALA A 73 3.44 8.53 12.66
C ALA A 73 3.76 9.81 13.42
N GLU A 74 4.86 10.46 13.06
CA GLU A 74 5.20 11.80 13.58
C GLU A 74 4.73 12.93 12.64
N MET A 75 4.58 12.62 11.35
CA MET A 75 4.12 13.52 10.29
C MET A 75 3.33 12.75 9.25
N VAL A 76 2.39 13.44 8.58
CA VAL A 76 1.50 12.83 7.57
C VAL A 76 1.55 13.63 6.28
N ARG A 77 1.40 12.92 5.15
CA ARG A 77 1.13 13.51 3.84
C ARG A 77 0.07 12.69 3.11
N TYR A 78 -0.87 13.37 2.46
CA TYR A 78 -1.98 12.74 1.76
C TYR A 78 -1.70 12.53 0.28
N THR A 79 -2.22 11.45 -0.27
CA THR A 79 -2.28 11.14 -1.70
C THR A 79 -3.72 10.80 -2.08
N LYS A 80 -4.01 10.64 -3.38
CA LYS A 80 -5.36 10.26 -3.83
C LYS A 80 -5.62 8.76 -3.75
N GLY A 81 -4.57 7.94 -3.66
CA GLY A 81 -4.71 6.49 -3.54
C GLY A 81 -3.49 5.83 -2.91
N GLY A 82 -3.68 4.58 -2.46
CA GLY A 82 -2.65 3.79 -1.77
C GLY A 82 -1.40 3.53 -2.62
N GLY A 83 -1.57 3.25 -3.92
CA GLY A 83 -0.43 3.09 -4.83
C GLY A 83 0.41 4.37 -4.96
N GLU A 84 -0.23 5.55 -4.92
CA GLU A 84 0.49 6.83 -4.93
C GLU A 84 1.23 7.04 -3.61
N ALA A 85 0.62 6.67 -2.48
CA ALA A 85 1.27 6.71 -1.16
C ALA A 85 2.53 5.84 -1.15
N CYS A 86 2.44 4.61 -1.69
CA CYS A 86 3.60 3.72 -1.83
C CYS A 86 4.68 4.32 -2.74
N ALA A 87 4.30 4.95 -3.86
CA ALA A 87 5.25 5.62 -4.74
C ALA A 87 5.96 6.81 -4.05
N VAL A 88 5.24 7.57 -3.23
CA VAL A 88 5.81 8.65 -2.42
C VAL A 88 6.75 8.08 -1.36
N ALA A 89 6.35 7.03 -0.64
CA ALA A 89 7.17 6.37 0.37
C ALA A 89 8.47 5.80 -0.22
N ALA A 90 8.38 5.11 -1.36
CA ALA A 90 9.53 4.65 -2.13
C ALA A 90 10.49 5.79 -2.51
N ARG A 91 9.94 6.93 -2.96
CA ARG A 91 10.74 8.13 -3.29
C ARG A 91 11.42 8.74 -2.07
N ILE A 92 10.70 8.85 -0.95
CA ILE A 92 11.26 9.36 0.31
C ILE A 92 12.41 8.46 0.77
N ALA A 93 12.23 7.13 0.75
CA ALA A 93 13.28 6.22 1.18
C ALA A 93 14.54 6.30 0.30
N ARG A 94 14.37 6.35 -1.02
CA ARG A 94 15.49 6.55 -1.96
C ARG A 94 16.19 7.88 -1.71
N GLY A 95 15.43 8.97 -1.55
CA GLY A 95 15.98 10.30 -1.29
C GLY A 95 16.72 10.41 0.05
N ALA A 96 16.20 9.78 1.10
CA ALA A 96 16.79 9.80 2.44
C ALA A 96 18.08 8.96 2.53
N THR A 97 18.15 7.85 1.79
CA THR A 97 19.28 6.92 1.86
C THR A 97 20.33 7.13 0.75
N GLY A 98 19.94 7.76 -0.37
CA GLY A 98 20.76 7.84 -1.58
C GLY A 98 20.92 6.50 -2.31
N ARG A 99 20.04 5.53 -2.03
CA ARG A 99 20.08 4.16 -2.56
C ARG A 99 18.88 3.91 -3.48
N ASP A 100 19.02 2.99 -4.43
CA ASP A 100 18.00 2.79 -5.47
C ASP A 100 17.06 1.60 -5.23
N LYS A 101 17.55 0.52 -4.59
CA LYS A 101 16.83 -0.74 -4.52
C LYS A 101 15.77 -0.74 -3.42
N ILE A 102 14.63 -1.35 -3.69
CA ILE A 102 13.58 -1.61 -2.69
C ILE A 102 13.28 -3.10 -2.70
N LEU A 103 13.37 -3.73 -1.54
CA LEU A 103 12.90 -5.10 -1.35
C LEU A 103 11.40 -5.05 -1.03
N ILE A 104 10.59 -5.81 -1.76
CA ILE A 104 9.13 -5.76 -1.60
C ILE A 104 8.50 -7.10 -1.23
N CYS A 105 7.43 -7.06 -0.45
CA CYS A 105 6.60 -8.21 -0.17
C CYS A 105 5.12 -7.80 -0.14
N GLY A 106 4.38 -8.23 -1.17
CA GLY A 106 2.98 -7.87 -1.36
C GLY A 106 2.74 -7.04 -2.63
N TYR A 107 1.53 -6.49 -2.72
CA TYR A 107 1.06 -5.64 -3.81
C TYR A 107 0.96 -4.19 -3.37
N HIS A 108 1.70 -3.31 -4.07
CA HIS A 108 1.86 -1.90 -3.71
C HIS A 108 1.41 -0.95 -4.83
N GLY A 109 0.47 -1.39 -5.67
CA GLY A 109 -0.11 -0.62 -6.78
C GLY A 109 0.45 -0.94 -8.16
N TRP A 110 0.21 -0.05 -9.14
CA TRP A 110 0.57 -0.25 -10.57
C TRP A 110 1.60 0.73 -11.11
N HIS A 111 2.26 1.50 -10.24
CA HIS A 111 3.26 2.47 -10.67
C HIS A 111 4.52 1.77 -11.21
N ASP A 112 5.18 2.38 -12.20
CA ASP A 112 6.36 1.83 -12.88
C ASP A 112 7.44 1.32 -11.93
N TRP A 113 7.67 2.01 -10.80
CA TRP A 113 8.66 1.59 -9.82
C TRP A 113 8.36 0.18 -9.29
N TYR A 114 7.11 -0.10 -8.94
CA TYR A 114 6.67 -1.40 -8.42
C TYR A 114 6.61 -2.42 -9.55
N GLN A 115 6.03 -2.06 -10.70
CA GLN A 115 5.89 -2.95 -11.84
C GLN A 115 7.23 -3.39 -12.43
N ALA A 116 8.32 -2.66 -12.16
CA ALA A 116 9.67 -3.05 -12.52
C ALA A 116 10.13 -4.37 -11.87
N ALA A 117 9.50 -4.82 -10.77
CA ALA A 117 9.73 -6.14 -10.19
C ALA A 117 9.47 -7.28 -11.20
N ASN A 118 8.50 -7.09 -12.12
CA ASN A 118 8.16 -8.08 -13.14
C ASN A 118 9.29 -8.33 -14.18
N PHE A 119 10.35 -7.50 -14.21
CA PHE A 119 11.54 -7.83 -15.01
C PHE A 119 12.38 -8.97 -14.42
N GLY A 120 12.28 -9.19 -13.10
CA GLY A 120 13.04 -10.21 -12.37
C GLY A 120 12.24 -11.47 -12.06
N VAL A 121 10.99 -11.57 -12.54
CA VAL A 121 10.07 -12.67 -12.28
C VAL A 121 9.61 -13.24 -13.62
N ASP A 122 9.44 -14.56 -13.69
CA ASP A 122 8.84 -15.22 -14.83
C ASP A 122 7.31 -15.10 -14.76
N PRO A 123 6.62 -14.50 -15.74
CA PRO A 123 5.16 -14.37 -15.73
C PRO A 123 4.41 -15.71 -15.73
N GLU A 124 5.00 -16.80 -16.26
CA GLU A 124 4.35 -18.11 -16.35
C GLU A 124 4.49 -18.93 -15.06
N SER A 125 5.62 -18.79 -14.36
CA SER A 125 5.95 -19.56 -13.15
C SER A 125 5.98 -18.73 -11.87
N GLY A 126 5.86 -17.42 -11.97
CA GLY A 126 5.85 -16.49 -10.85
C GLY A 126 4.63 -16.64 -9.97
N GLU A 127 4.78 -16.29 -8.69
CA GLU A 127 3.67 -16.28 -7.74
C GLU A 127 2.88 -14.96 -7.81
N TYR A 128 1.64 -14.98 -7.32
CA TYR A 128 0.88 -13.75 -7.09
C TYR A 128 1.69 -12.79 -6.20
N PRO A 129 1.74 -11.48 -6.48
CA PRO A 129 0.92 -10.72 -7.44
C PRO A 129 1.51 -10.57 -8.85
N PHE A 130 2.60 -11.25 -9.19
CA PHE A 130 3.33 -11.06 -10.46
C PHE A 130 2.93 -12.06 -11.55
N ALA A 131 2.31 -13.18 -11.17
CA ALA A 131 1.83 -14.19 -12.11
C ALA A 131 0.96 -13.59 -13.23
N GLY A 132 1.33 -13.86 -14.49
CA GLY A 132 0.62 -13.39 -15.68
C GLY A 132 0.80 -11.90 -16.02
N ILE A 133 1.73 -11.20 -15.37
CA ILE A 133 1.98 -9.77 -15.62
C ILE A 133 3.33 -9.57 -16.31
N GLU A 134 3.29 -9.23 -17.59
CA GLU A 134 4.48 -8.78 -18.31
C GLU A 134 4.76 -7.28 -18.01
N PRO A 135 6.03 -6.84 -17.88
CA PRO A 135 6.40 -5.44 -17.66
C PRO A 135 6.27 -4.58 -18.94
N ILE A 136 5.19 -4.77 -19.71
CA ILE A 136 4.91 -4.01 -20.93
C ILE A 136 4.68 -2.54 -20.55
N GLY A 137 5.42 -1.65 -21.22
CA GLY A 137 5.34 -0.20 -20.97
C GLY A 137 6.18 0.29 -19.79
N VAL A 138 6.78 -0.60 -19.00
CA VAL A 138 7.68 -0.21 -17.90
C VAL A 138 9.09 0.05 -18.47
N PRO A 139 9.75 1.18 -18.13
CA PRO A 139 11.11 1.44 -18.58
C PRO A 139 12.10 0.36 -18.15
N LYS A 140 12.84 -0.21 -19.10
CA LYS A 140 13.88 -1.24 -18.83
C LYS A 140 14.97 -0.78 -17.87
N ALA A 141 15.21 0.53 -17.78
CA ALA A 141 16.17 1.11 -16.84
C ALA A 141 15.78 0.90 -15.37
N LEU A 142 14.52 0.56 -15.09
CA LEU A 142 14.05 0.23 -13.73
C LEU A 142 14.26 -1.24 -13.36
N ALA A 143 14.68 -2.10 -14.29
CA ALA A 143 14.92 -3.52 -14.01
C ALA A 143 15.92 -3.70 -12.86
N GLY A 144 15.57 -4.53 -11.88
CA GLY A 144 16.42 -4.78 -10.70
C GLY A 144 16.43 -3.65 -9.66
N THR A 145 15.63 -2.59 -9.83
CA THR A 145 15.46 -1.54 -8.80
C THR A 145 14.42 -1.91 -7.73
N VAL A 146 13.62 -2.94 -8.00
CA VAL A 146 12.65 -3.51 -7.07
C VAL A 146 12.77 -5.03 -7.12
N ILE A 147 12.88 -5.65 -5.96
CA ILE A 147 13.22 -7.07 -5.83
C ILE A 147 12.23 -7.72 -4.86
N PRO A 148 11.42 -8.67 -5.31
CA PRO A 148 10.46 -9.34 -4.44
C PRO A 148 11.12 -10.35 -3.50
N PHE A 149 10.54 -10.53 -2.32
CA PHE A 149 10.85 -11.63 -1.39
C PHE A 149 9.56 -12.24 -0.84
N SER A 150 9.64 -13.50 -0.41
CA SER A 150 8.49 -14.26 0.06
C SER A 150 8.12 -13.88 1.50
N TYR A 151 6.81 -13.72 1.73
CA TYR A 151 6.27 -13.45 3.06
C TYR A 151 6.59 -14.60 4.01
N GLY A 152 6.98 -14.28 5.24
CA GLY A 152 7.41 -15.26 6.25
C GLY A 152 8.84 -15.78 6.10
N ASN A 153 9.58 -15.42 5.03
CA ASN A 153 10.92 -15.95 4.78
C ASN A 153 12.04 -14.96 5.18
N LEU A 154 12.40 -14.94 6.47
CA LEU A 154 13.47 -14.07 6.98
C LEU A 154 14.85 -14.44 6.41
N THR A 155 15.11 -15.72 6.13
CA THR A 155 16.38 -16.17 5.57
C THR A 155 16.60 -15.57 4.19
N GLN A 156 15.61 -15.65 3.31
CA GLN A 156 15.68 -15.05 1.97
C GLN A 156 15.84 -13.53 2.05
N LEU A 157 15.12 -12.86 2.96
CA LEU A 157 15.26 -11.42 3.15
C LEU A 157 16.69 -11.06 3.58
N ALA A 158 17.29 -11.81 4.51
CA ALA A 158 18.67 -11.60 4.94
C ALA A 158 19.66 -11.80 3.79
N GLU A 159 19.52 -12.88 3.01
CA GLU A 159 20.36 -13.15 1.84
C GLU A 159 20.30 -12.02 0.80
N LEU A 160 19.11 -11.48 0.52
CA LEU A 160 18.94 -10.35 -0.40
C LEU A 160 19.56 -9.06 0.13
N LEU A 161 19.46 -8.80 1.43
CA LEU A 161 20.08 -7.65 2.07
C LEU A 161 21.61 -7.73 2.07
N GLU A 162 22.17 -8.93 2.18
CA GLU A 162 23.61 -9.18 2.01
C GLU A 162 24.04 -9.03 0.56
N GLN A 163 23.32 -9.65 -0.37
CA GLN A 163 23.61 -9.61 -1.81
C GLN A 163 23.58 -8.18 -2.38
N HIS A 164 22.68 -7.33 -1.87
CA HIS A 164 22.52 -5.94 -2.29
C HIS A 164 22.99 -4.94 -1.22
N GLY A 165 23.96 -5.34 -0.41
CA GLY A 165 24.50 -4.53 0.68
C GLY A 165 24.93 -3.13 0.22
N GLY A 166 24.39 -2.10 0.88
CA GLY A 166 24.67 -0.71 0.55
C GLY A 166 23.84 -0.11 -0.60
N GLU A 167 23.05 -0.92 -1.31
CA GLU A 167 22.21 -0.48 -2.43
C GLU A 167 20.70 -0.46 -2.12
N VAL A 168 20.28 -1.07 -1.01
CA VAL A 168 18.88 -1.14 -0.58
C VAL A 168 18.49 0.09 0.22
N ALA A 169 17.52 0.86 -0.30
CA ALA A 169 16.91 2.01 0.36
C ALA A 169 15.87 1.60 1.39
N ALA A 170 14.99 0.66 1.01
CA ALA A 170 13.89 0.24 1.85
C ALA A 170 13.51 -1.23 1.71
N ILE A 171 12.90 -1.74 2.76
CA ILE A 171 12.01 -2.90 2.74
C ILE A 171 10.59 -2.33 2.79
N MET A 172 9.75 -2.63 1.80
CA MET A 172 8.34 -2.29 1.81
C MET A 172 7.52 -3.56 1.83
N MET A 173 6.60 -3.68 2.78
CA MET A 173 5.79 -4.89 2.90
C MET A 173 4.40 -4.61 3.44
N GLU A 174 3.45 -5.45 3.07
CA GLU A 174 2.18 -5.57 3.78
C GLU A 174 2.42 -6.36 5.08
N PRO A 175 2.19 -5.79 6.28
CA PRO A 175 2.46 -6.47 7.54
C PRO A 175 1.46 -7.60 7.86
N ALA A 176 0.27 -7.56 7.26
CA ALA A 176 -0.75 -8.60 7.34
C ALA A 176 -1.71 -8.50 6.15
N ARG A 177 -2.41 -9.61 5.86
CA ARG A 177 -3.61 -9.65 5.02
C ARG A 177 -4.64 -10.55 5.70
N SER A 178 -5.03 -11.66 5.06
CA SER A 178 -6.04 -12.59 5.56
C SER A 178 -5.58 -13.43 6.76
N THR A 179 -4.29 -13.42 7.08
CA THR A 179 -3.70 -14.17 8.19
C THR A 179 -2.72 -13.30 8.95
N LEU A 180 -2.67 -13.49 10.27
CA LEU A 180 -1.67 -12.86 11.12
C LEU A 180 -0.24 -13.27 10.70
N PRO A 181 0.75 -12.38 10.86
CA PRO A 181 2.14 -12.73 10.64
C PRO A 181 2.57 -13.91 11.52
N PRO A 182 3.48 -14.78 11.05
CA PRO A 182 4.13 -15.75 11.92
C PRO A 182 4.77 -15.07 13.14
N ALA A 183 4.83 -15.80 14.25
CA ALA A 183 5.49 -15.30 15.46
C ALA A 183 6.91 -14.80 15.13
N ASP A 184 7.27 -13.65 15.71
CA ASP A 184 8.56 -12.98 15.56
C ASP A 184 8.93 -12.54 14.12
N TYR A 185 8.08 -12.75 13.12
CA TYR A 185 8.39 -12.41 11.73
C TYR A 185 8.63 -10.90 11.54
N LEU A 186 7.67 -10.07 11.93
CA LEU A 186 7.79 -8.61 11.78
C LEU A 186 8.93 -8.04 12.63
N ALA A 187 9.17 -8.61 13.83
CA ALA A 187 10.30 -8.24 14.66
C ALA A 187 11.64 -8.59 14.00
N GLY A 188 11.71 -9.75 13.34
CA GLY A 188 12.87 -10.17 12.54
C GLY A 188 13.11 -9.25 11.35
N VAL A 189 12.06 -8.87 10.60
CA VAL A 189 12.18 -7.89 9.50
C VAL A 189 12.70 -6.55 10.04
N GLN A 190 12.17 -6.06 11.16
CA GLN A 190 12.64 -4.83 11.79
C GLN A 190 14.11 -4.90 12.22
N ALA A 191 14.53 -6.04 12.79
CA ALA A 191 15.92 -6.26 13.18
C ALA A 191 16.87 -6.25 11.97
N LEU A 192 16.49 -6.91 10.88
CA LEU A 192 17.24 -6.91 9.62
C LEU A 192 17.33 -5.51 9.00
N ALA A 193 16.21 -4.78 8.94
CA ALA A 193 16.18 -3.41 8.44
C ALA A 193 17.17 -2.51 9.21
N ARG A 194 17.16 -2.60 10.55
CA ARG A 194 18.08 -1.85 11.42
C ARG A 194 19.54 -2.26 11.20
N ALA A 195 19.84 -3.56 11.14
CA ALA A 195 21.21 -4.05 10.97
C ALA A 195 21.85 -3.59 9.65
N HIS A 196 21.07 -3.45 8.58
CA HIS A 196 21.54 -3.01 7.26
C HIS A 196 21.37 -1.50 7.01
N ASN A 197 20.88 -0.75 8.01
CA ASN A 197 20.55 0.68 7.88
C ASN A 197 19.63 0.94 6.67
N VAL A 198 18.52 0.21 6.63
CA VAL A 198 17.49 0.23 5.58
C VAL A 198 16.18 0.73 6.19
N ILE A 199 15.43 1.54 5.45
CA ILE A 199 14.13 2.06 5.91
C ILE A 199 13.09 0.93 5.82
N LEU A 200 12.34 0.70 6.89
CA LEU A 200 11.21 -0.21 6.87
C LEU A 200 9.92 0.58 6.61
N ILE A 201 9.16 0.18 5.59
CA ILE A 201 7.87 0.75 5.22
C ILE A 201 6.82 -0.35 5.36
N PHE A 202 5.84 -0.13 6.23
CA PHE A 202 4.63 -0.93 6.24
C PHE A 202 3.58 -0.30 5.33
N ASP A 203 3.15 -1.06 4.34
CA ASP A 203 1.99 -0.73 3.52
C ASP A 203 0.74 -1.28 4.21
N GLU A 204 0.03 -0.39 4.94
CA GLU A 204 -1.19 -0.71 5.69
C GLU A 204 -2.47 -0.30 4.94
N VAL A 205 -2.45 -0.25 3.59
CA VAL A 205 -3.62 0.16 2.80
C VAL A 205 -4.81 -0.79 2.95
N SER A 206 -4.57 -2.09 3.16
CA SER A 206 -5.65 -3.11 3.27
C SER A 206 -5.37 -4.20 4.31
N CYS A 207 -4.61 -3.86 5.35
CA CYS A 207 -4.12 -4.81 6.36
C CYS A 207 -5.09 -5.09 7.49
#